data_AF-A0A3Q4HVZ3-F1
#
_entry.id   AF-A0A3Q4HVZ3-F1
#
_cell.length_a   1.000
_cell.length_b   1.000
_cell.length_c   1.000
_cell.angle_alpha   90.00
_cell.angle_beta   90.00
_cell.angle_gamma   90.00
#
_symmetry.space_group_name_H-M   'P 1'
#
loop_
_entity.id
_entity.type
_entity.pdbx_description
1 polymer ?
#
loop_
_entity_poly.entity_id
_entity_poly.type
_entity_poly.pdbx_seq_one_letter_code
_entity_poly.pdbx_strand_id
1 'polypeptide(L)'
;MAARAKRAKVTVEDGSELSPLQSFLQWCDGVGLELSSKVCVSKEGTVAEYGMLAKDDIEDGEVLFTIPRSALLHQGTTKVSTLLEKERSTLQSSSGWVPLLLALLYEYTSSQSHWRAYLSLWTDFKTLDHPMFWSKEERGGLLKGTGVPEAVDRDLANIQREYTDVVLPFMSRHPDLWSPGTHTLDLYTQLVAFVMAYSFQEPQDEEDDDEEEEEGEEKPPNPPMMVPMADMLNHVSNHNANLEFTQVRTHLLRQLCTFENHLL
;
A
#
# COMPACT_ATOMS: atom_id res chain seq x y z
N MET A 1 12.04 33.26 33.97
CA MET A 1 11.49 32.05 34.59
C MET A 1 10.22 31.67 33.84
N ALA A 2 10.36 30.93 32.73
CA ALA A 2 9.25 30.53 31.89
C ALA A 2 8.57 29.28 32.48
N ALA A 3 7.26 29.38 32.71
CA ALA A 3 6.47 28.30 33.29
C ALA A 3 6.18 27.23 32.23
N ARG A 4 6.50 25.99 32.60
CA ARG A 4 6.30 24.75 31.84
C ARG A 4 4.83 24.58 31.42
N ALA A 5 4.57 24.56 30.11
CA ALA A 5 3.26 24.22 29.58
C ALA A 5 2.92 22.76 29.92
N LYS A 6 1.78 22.56 30.58
CA LYS A 6 1.28 21.26 31.03
C LYS A 6 0.79 20.47 29.83
N ARG A 7 1.21 19.20 29.74
CA ARG A 7 0.64 18.17 28.85
C ARG A 7 -0.89 18.22 28.90
N ALA A 8 -1.52 18.31 27.72
CA ALA A 8 -2.93 18.00 27.58
C ALA A 8 -3.13 16.52 27.95
N LYS A 9 -3.90 16.30 29.02
CA LYS A 9 -4.27 14.98 29.51
C LYS A 9 -5.38 14.48 28.59
N VAL A 10 -5.08 13.51 27.72
CA VAL A 10 -6.11 12.78 26.98
C VAL A 10 -7.01 12.12 28.02
N THR A 11 -8.25 12.59 28.08
CA THR A 11 -9.31 11.94 28.85
C THR A 11 -9.59 10.60 28.20
N VAL A 12 -9.13 9.54 28.87
CA VAL A 12 -9.54 8.17 28.57
C VAL A 12 -11.00 8.07 29.01
N GLU A 13 -11.92 8.15 28.07
CA GLU A 13 -13.27 7.63 28.28
C GLU A 13 -13.20 6.11 28.25
N ASP A 14 -13.67 5.54 29.35
CA ASP A 14 -13.68 4.14 29.70
C ASP A 14 -14.63 3.37 28.75
N GLY A 15 -14.08 2.46 27.94
CA GLY A 15 -14.84 1.45 27.19
C GLY A 15 -15.15 1.69 25.71
N SER A 16 -14.57 2.68 25.02
CA SER A 16 -14.76 2.82 23.56
C SER A 16 -13.73 2.00 22.78
N GLU A 17 -14.17 1.19 21.80
CA GLU A 17 -13.28 0.60 20.80
C GLU A 17 -12.39 1.68 20.18
N LEU A 18 -11.09 1.41 20.06
CA LEU A 18 -10.14 2.33 19.41
C LEU A 18 -10.60 2.62 17.99
N SER A 19 -10.42 3.86 17.53
CA SER A 19 -10.67 4.16 16.12
C SER A 19 -9.69 3.39 15.22
N PRO A 20 -10.01 3.11 13.95
CA PRO A 20 -9.10 2.40 13.03
C PRO A 20 -7.70 3.03 12.98
N LEU A 21 -7.62 4.36 12.98
CA LEU A 21 -6.35 5.08 13.02
C LEU A 21 -5.59 4.86 14.33
N GLN A 22 -6.27 4.87 15.49
CA GLN A 22 -5.61 4.62 16.77
C GLN A 22 -5.09 3.18 16.85
N SER A 23 -5.87 2.20 16.37
CA SER A 23 -5.42 0.81 16.27
C SER A 23 -4.21 0.66 15.36
N PHE A 24 -4.20 1.36 14.22
CA PHE A 24 -3.07 1.38 13.30
C PHE A 24 -1.81 1.99 13.92
N LEU A 25 -1.91 3.13 14.60
CA LEU A 25 -0.77 3.76 15.26
C LEU A 25 -0.22 2.89 16.40
N GLN A 26 -1.09 2.23 17.18
CA GLN A 26 -0.66 1.27 18.19
C GLN A 26 0.04 0.05 17.56
N TRP A 27 -0.45 -0.41 16.41
CA TRP A 27 0.19 -1.48 15.65
C TRP A 27 1.58 -1.05 15.14
N CYS A 28 1.72 0.19 14.65
CA CYS A 28 3.01 0.77 14.23
C CYS A 28 4.06 0.66 15.34
N ASP A 29 3.71 1.08 16.56
CA ASP A 29 4.60 0.96 17.73
C ASP A 29 4.98 -0.51 18.00
N GLY A 30 4.03 -1.43 17.85
CA GLY A 30 4.23 -2.86 18.08
C GLY A 30 5.15 -3.55 17.06
N VAL A 31 5.17 -3.07 15.81
CA VAL A 31 6.03 -3.62 14.74
C VAL A 31 7.37 -2.89 14.60
N GLY A 32 7.61 -1.85 15.40
CA GLY A 32 8.84 -1.06 15.36
C GLY A 32 8.87 -0.04 14.22
N LEU A 33 7.69 0.41 13.75
CA LEU A 33 7.58 1.56 12.87
C LEU A 33 7.72 2.83 13.72
N GLU A 34 8.75 3.62 13.44
CA GLU A 34 9.10 4.81 14.22
C GLU A 34 8.55 6.05 13.52
N LEU A 35 7.65 6.81 14.15
CA LEU A 35 7.08 8.06 13.63
C LEU A 35 7.69 9.27 14.35
N SER A 36 8.13 10.29 13.59
CA SER A 36 8.63 11.54 14.16
C SER A 36 7.56 12.24 15.01
N SER A 37 7.98 12.83 16.13
CA SER A 37 7.08 13.61 16.98
C SER A 37 6.57 14.88 16.31
N LYS A 38 7.21 15.33 15.22
CA LYS A 38 6.85 16.49 14.43
C LYS A 38 5.75 16.24 13.41
N VAL A 39 5.23 15.01 13.27
CA VAL A 39 4.15 14.70 12.34
C VAL A 39 2.95 14.06 13.04
N CYS A 40 1.79 14.09 12.38
CA CYS A 40 0.64 13.25 12.67
C CYS A 40 -0.05 12.81 11.40
N VAL A 41 -0.76 11.69 11.51
CA VAL A 41 -1.76 11.28 10.52
C VAL A 41 -3.13 11.81 10.93
N SER A 42 -3.89 12.34 9.97
CA SER A 42 -5.23 12.92 10.18
C SER A 42 -6.11 12.70 8.94
N LYS A 43 -7.43 12.85 9.09
CA LYS A 43 -8.36 13.11 7.96
C LYS A 43 -8.75 14.58 7.83
N GLU A 44 -8.54 15.35 8.89
CA GLU A 44 -8.85 16.77 8.91
C GLU A 44 -7.65 17.55 8.38
N GLY A 45 -7.90 18.47 7.44
CA GLY A 45 -6.86 19.31 6.85
C GLY A 45 -6.05 18.64 5.74
N THR A 46 -6.50 17.50 5.22
CA THR A 46 -5.85 16.75 4.15
C THR A 46 -6.58 16.96 2.81
N VAL A 47 -5.91 16.66 1.70
CA VAL A 47 -6.49 16.80 0.35
C VAL A 47 -7.47 15.67 0.00
N ALA A 48 -7.23 14.47 0.53
CA ALA A 48 -8.10 13.31 0.37
C ALA A 48 -7.89 12.35 1.54
N GLU A 49 -8.98 11.88 2.16
CA GLU A 49 -8.99 10.88 3.24
C GLU A 49 -7.86 11.09 4.27
N TYR A 50 -7.09 10.04 4.57
CA TYR A 50 -5.95 10.16 5.46
C TYR A 50 -4.78 10.87 4.78
N GLY A 51 -4.03 11.64 5.57
CA GLY A 51 -2.83 12.34 5.17
C GLY A 51 -1.91 12.60 6.36
N MET A 52 -0.66 12.95 6.09
CA MET A 52 0.34 13.25 7.11
C MET A 52 0.61 14.75 7.17
N LEU A 53 0.43 15.34 8.35
CA LEU A 53 0.57 16.76 8.60
C LEU A 53 1.73 17.05 9.54
N ALA A 54 2.42 18.16 9.32
CA ALA A 54 3.41 18.68 10.25
C ALA A 54 2.74 19.32 11.48
N LYS A 55 3.28 19.00 12.66
CA LYS A 55 2.96 19.62 13.96
C LYS A 55 3.96 20.71 14.35
N ASP A 56 5.14 20.67 13.77
CA ASP A 56 6.26 21.56 14.04
C ASP A 56 7.08 21.75 12.75
N ASP A 57 8.01 22.70 12.76
CA ASP A 57 8.90 22.93 11.63
C ASP A 57 9.82 21.72 11.42
N ILE A 58 9.82 21.19 10.20
CA ILE A 58 10.61 20.03 9.80
C ILE A 58 11.72 20.51 8.87
N GLU A 59 12.96 20.19 9.22
CA GLU A 59 14.13 20.58 8.45
C GLU A 59 14.32 19.66 7.24
N ASP A 60 15.02 20.16 6.23
CA ASP A 60 15.36 19.35 5.06
C ASP A 60 16.24 18.15 5.45
N GLY A 61 15.99 16.99 4.83
CA GLY A 61 16.63 15.73 5.17
C GLY A 61 16.20 15.11 6.51
N GLU A 62 15.27 15.73 7.25
CA GLU A 62 14.74 15.14 8.48
C GLU A 62 13.86 13.91 8.18
N VAL A 63 14.08 12.84 8.94
CA VAL A 63 13.32 11.58 8.81
C VAL A 63 11.93 11.77 9.38
N LEU A 64 10.90 11.54 8.56
CA LEU A 64 9.50 11.64 8.99
C LEU A 64 9.05 10.37 9.70
N PHE A 65 9.42 9.22 9.16
CA PHE A 65 9.23 7.92 9.78
C PHE A 65 10.17 6.86 9.20
N THR A 66 10.30 5.76 9.92
CA THR A 66 11.09 4.59 9.54
C THR A 66 10.25 3.32 9.67
N ILE A 67 10.29 2.47 8.64
CA ILE A 67 9.51 1.23 8.56
C ILE A 67 10.49 0.04 8.48
N PRO A 68 10.39 -0.95 9.38
CA PRO A 68 11.17 -2.17 9.26
C PRO A 68 10.66 -3.01 8.09
N ARG A 69 11.56 -3.65 7.34
CA ARG A 69 11.23 -4.52 6.20
C ARG A 69 10.20 -5.60 6.54
N SER A 70 10.21 -6.12 7.77
CA SER A 70 9.25 -7.11 8.25
C SER A 70 7.81 -6.60 8.39
N ALA A 71 7.60 -5.28 8.45
CA ALA A 71 6.27 -4.68 8.52
C ALA A 71 5.65 -4.44 7.13
N LEU A 72 6.43 -4.56 6.06
CA LEU A 72 5.94 -4.44 4.68
C LEU A 72 5.02 -5.63 4.37
N LEU A 73 3.95 -5.39 3.62
CA LEU A 73 3.03 -6.45 3.21
C LEU A 73 3.32 -6.83 1.75
N HIS A 74 3.89 -8.02 1.58
CA HIS A 74 4.15 -8.63 0.28
C HIS A 74 4.14 -10.15 0.39
N GLN A 75 4.32 -10.84 -0.74
CA GLN A 75 4.29 -12.31 -0.82
C GLN A 75 5.34 -13.01 0.06
N GLY A 76 6.40 -12.30 0.48
CA GLY A 76 7.46 -12.85 1.33
C GLY A 76 7.20 -12.72 2.83
N THR A 77 6.41 -11.72 3.26
CA THR A 77 6.13 -11.47 4.69
C THR A 77 4.82 -12.08 5.16
N THR A 78 3.85 -12.24 4.27
CA THR A 78 2.54 -12.84 4.62
C THR A 78 2.68 -14.25 5.22
N LYS A 79 1.70 -14.66 6.04
CA LYS A 79 1.66 -16.00 6.66
C LYS A 79 1.65 -17.14 5.62
N VAL A 80 1.17 -16.88 4.40
CA VAL A 80 1.12 -17.87 3.31
C VAL A 80 2.38 -17.86 2.42
N SER A 81 3.44 -17.14 2.79
CA SER A 81 4.63 -16.94 1.97
C SER A 81 5.29 -18.25 1.51
N THR A 82 5.47 -19.21 2.42
CA THR A 82 6.04 -20.52 2.12
C THR A 82 5.28 -21.25 1.02
N LEU A 83 3.95 -21.13 0.98
CA LEU A 83 3.12 -21.74 -0.05
C LEU A 83 3.25 -21.00 -1.38
N LEU A 84 3.19 -19.67 -1.35
CA LEU A 84 3.32 -18.83 -2.55
C LEU A 84 4.67 -19.05 -3.24
N GLU A 85 5.76 -19.15 -2.47
CA GLU A 85 7.09 -19.43 -3.01
C GLU A 85 7.18 -20.83 -3.60
N LYS A 86 6.66 -21.84 -2.88
CA LYS A 86 6.65 -23.23 -3.36
C LYS A 86 5.91 -23.39 -4.70
N GLU A 87 4.83 -22.64 -4.90
CA GLU A 87 4.00 -22.72 -6.10
C GLU A 87 4.22 -21.56 -7.09
N ARG A 88 5.31 -20.81 -6.94
CA ARG A 88 5.62 -19.60 -7.72
C ARG A 88 5.49 -19.78 -9.23
N SER A 89 5.89 -20.93 -9.77
CA SER A 89 5.78 -21.24 -11.21
C SER A 89 4.33 -21.30 -11.71
N THR A 90 3.38 -21.64 -10.84
CA THR A 90 1.95 -21.69 -11.17
C THR A 90 1.25 -20.35 -11.01
N LEU A 91 1.91 -19.38 -10.37
CA LEU A 91 1.39 -18.04 -10.08
C LEU A 91 1.88 -16.99 -11.09
N GLN A 92 2.56 -17.41 -12.15
CA GLN A 92 3.02 -16.50 -13.20
C GLN A 92 1.82 -15.93 -13.97
N SER A 93 1.85 -14.62 -14.19
CA SER A 93 0.85 -13.91 -14.97
C SER A 93 1.50 -12.76 -15.73
N SER A 94 0.75 -12.14 -16.64
CA SER A 94 1.21 -10.97 -17.39
C SER A 94 1.43 -9.74 -16.50
N SER A 95 0.75 -9.64 -15.35
CA SER A 95 0.94 -8.52 -14.40
C SER A 95 2.12 -8.77 -13.45
N GLY A 96 2.40 -10.03 -13.13
CA GLY A 96 3.34 -10.40 -12.05
C GLY A 96 2.80 -10.11 -10.64
N TRP A 97 1.54 -9.68 -10.49
CA TRP A 97 0.98 -9.24 -9.21
C TRP A 97 0.21 -10.34 -8.46
N VAL A 98 -0.05 -11.49 -9.09
CA VAL A 98 -0.79 -12.61 -8.48
C VAL A 98 -0.30 -12.97 -7.08
N PRO A 99 1.03 -13.11 -6.81
CA PRO A 99 1.49 -13.46 -5.46
C PRO A 99 1.11 -12.41 -4.40
N LEU A 100 1.25 -11.12 -4.71
CA LEU A 100 0.83 -10.04 -3.81
C LEU A 100 -0.68 -10.04 -3.61
N LEU A 101 -1.46 -10.22 -4.68
CA LEU A 101 -2.92 -10.22 -4.61
C LEU A 101 -3.46 -11.42 -3.80
N LEU A 102 -2.83 -12.59 -3.89
CA LEU A 102 -3.15 -13.74 -3.04
C LEU A 102 -2.80 -13.50 -1.58
N ALA A 103 -1.68 -12.84 -1.30
CA ALA A 103 -1.31 -12.40 0.04
C ALA A 103 -2.36 -11.42 0.61
N LEU A 104 -2.77 -10.42 -0.18
CA LEU A 104 -3.80 -9.46 0.22
C LEU A 104 -5.16 -10.13 0.43
N LEU A 105 -5.58 -11.04 -0.45
CA LEU A 105 -6.82 -11.80 -0.28
C LEU A 105 -6.84 -12.55 1.06
N TYR A 106 -5.73 -13.21 1.41
CA TYR A 106 -5.60 -13.93 2.67
C TYR A 106 -5.60 -12.99 3.87
N GLU A 107 -4.72 -11.98 3.88
CA GLU A 107 -4.54 -11.09 5.03
C GLU A 107 -5.77 -10.19 5.26
N TYR A 108 -6.44 -9.72 4.20
CA TYR A 108 -7.63 -8.86 4.31
C TYR A 108 -8.83 -9.58 4.93
N THR A 109 -9.00 -10.87 4.62
CA THR A 109 -10.14 -11.67 5.09
C THR A 109 -9.85 -12.44 6.38
N SER A 110 -8.59 -12.54 6.78
CA SER A 110 -8.16 -13.21 8.00
C SER A 110 -8.33 -12.33 9.24
N SER A 111 -9.10 -12.82 10.21
CA SER A 111 -9.23 -12.15 11.52
C SER A 111 -7.95 -12.18 12.36
N GLN A 112 -6.99 -13.05 12.01
CA GLN A 112 -5.70 -13.19 12.67
C GLN A 112 -4.56 -12.51 11.88
N SER A 113 -4.88 -11.70 10.88
CA SER A 113 -3.87 -11.03 10.07
C SER A 113 -2.97 -10.15 10.93
N HIS A 114 -1.66 -10.27 10.68
CA HIS A 114 -0.69 -9.37 11.29
C HIS A 114 -0.93 -7.91 10.87
N TRP A 115 -1.43 -7.69 9.65
CA TRP A 115 -1.72 -6.37 9.07
C TRP A 115 -3.16 -5.93 9.27
N ARG A 116 -3.93 -6.58 10.16
CA ARG A 116 -5.36 -6.29 10.35
C ARG A 116 -5.62 -4.81 10.66
N ALA A 117 -4.79 -4.21 11.52
CA ALA A 117 -4.93 -2.80 11.90
C ALA A 117 -4.66 -1.86 10.72
N TYR A 118 -3.62 -2.15 9.93
CA TYR A 118 -3.30 -1.43 8.70
C TYR A 118 -4.44 -1.55 7.68
N LEU A 119 -4.83 -2.77 7.31
CA LEU A 119 -5.89 -3.03 6.32
C LEU A 119 -7.27 -2.50 6.75
N SER A 120 -7.51 -2.31 8.05
CA SER A 120 -8.76 -1.73 8.56
C SER A 120 -8.95 -0.25 8.24
N LEU A 121 -7.89 0.44 7.79
CA LEU A 121 -8.00 1.82 7.31
C LEU A 121 -8.78 1.92 5.99
N TRP A 122 -8.88 0.82 5.23
CA TRP A 122 -9.64 0.73 3.99
C TRP A 122 -10.86 -0.19 4.15
N THR A 123 -12.03 0.42 4.38
CA THR A 123 -13.27 -0.33 4.60
C THR A 123 -14.01 -0.69 3.32
N ASP A 124 -13.85 0.11 2.26
CA ASP A 124 -14.41 -0.17 0.94
C ASP A 124 -13.47 0.36 -0.15
N PHE A 125 -12.83 -0.53 -0.91
CA PHE A 125 -11.91 -0.11 -1.98
C PHE A 125 -12.64 0.50 -3.18
N LYS A 126 -13.97 0.40 -3.28
CA LYS A 126 -14.72 1.07 -4.34
C LYS A 126 -14.74 2.59 -4.17
N THR A 127 -14.42 3.09 -2.98
CA THR A 127 -14.25 4.53 -2.74
C THR A 127 -12.93 5.08 -3.27
N LEU A 128 -12.07 4.25 -3.85
CA LEU A 128 -10.81 4.70 -4.47
C LEU A 128 -11.02 5.46 -5.80
N ASP A 129 -12.27 5.75 -6.18
CA ASP A 129 -12.69 6.53 -7.34
C ASP A 129 -12.04 6.16 -8.68
N HIS A 130 -11.53 4.91 -8.80
CA HIS A 130 -10.92 4.44 -10.03
C HIS A 130 -11.98 4.38 -11.13
N PRO A 131 -11.68 4.89 -12.35
CA PRO A 131 -12.61 4.81 -13.47
C PRO A 131 -13.09 3.38 -13.76
N MET A 132 -12.31 2.35 -13.42
CA MET A 132 -12.73 0.95 -13.60
C MET A 132 -14.00 0.53 -12.85
N PHE A 133 -14.39 1.27 -11.80
CA PHE A 133 -15.63 1.04 -11.07
C PHE A 133 -16.83 1.81 -11.63
N TRP A 134 -16.60 2.72 -12.58
CA TRP A 134 -17.67 3.49 -13.22
C TRP A 134 -18.38 2.65 -14.27
N SER A 135 -19.63 3.03 -14.56
CA SER A 135 -20.36 2.42 -15.68
C SER A 135 -19.64 2.66 -17.01
N LYS A 136 -19.77 1.73 -17.95
CA LYS A 136 -19.11 1.84 -19.26
C LYS A 136 -19.58 3.09 -20.02
N GLU A 137 -20.84 3.44 -19.87
CA GLU A 137 -21.47 4.62 -20.45
C GLU A 137 -20.87 5.91 -19.89
N GLU A 138 -20.69 5.99 -18.56
CA GLU A 138 -20.10 7.15 -17.89
C GLU A 138 -18.65 7.37 -18.32
N ARG A 139 -17.82 6.32 -18.30
CA ARG A 139 -16.43 6.42 -18.78
C ARG A 139 -16.38 6.81 -20.25
N GLY A 140 -17.21 6.18 -21.08
CA GLY A 140 -17.26 6.43 -22.52
C GLY A 140 -17.78 7.84 -22.87
N GLY A 141 -18.64 8.41 -22.03
CA GLY A 141 -19.16 9.77 -22.19
C GLY A 141 -18.20 10.85 -21.71
N LEU A 142 -17.61 10.67 -20.52
CA LEU A 142 -16.81 11.70 -19.85
C LEU A 142 -15.33 11.67 -20.22
N LEU A 143 -14.77 10.50 -20.51
CA LEU A 143 -13.32 10.29 -20.71
C LEU A 143 -12.97 9.94 -22.15
N LYS A 144 -13.87 10.18 -23.10
CA LYS A 144 -13.61 9.88 -24.51
C LYS A 144 -12.40 10.64 -25.03
N GLY A 145 -11.44 9.92 -25.61
CA GLY A 145 -10.25 10.49 -26.23
C GLY A 145 -9.08 10.73 -25.26
N THR A 146 -9.20 10.39 -23.98
CA THR A 146 -8.08 10.46 -23.02
C THR A 146 -7.21 9.21 -23.03
N GLY A 147 -7.68 8.11 -23.65
CA GLY A 147 -7.05 6.79 -23.60
C GLY A 147 -7.40 5.97 -22.34
N VAL A 148 -8.03 6.60 -21.33
CA VAL A 148 -8.44 5.94 -20.08
C VAL A 148 -9.50 4.87 -20.32
N PRO A 149 -10.58 5.07 -21.11
CA PRO A 149 -11.57 4.03 -21.35
C PRO A 149 -10.97 2.75 -21.94
N GLU A 150 -10.04 2.88 -22.88
CA GLU A 150 -9.36 1.76 -23.53
C GLU A 150 -8.38 1.06 -22.59
N ALA A 151 -7.67 1.80 -21.73
CA ALA A 151 -6.82 1.21 -20.70
C ALA A 151 -7.64 0.40 -19.70
N VAL A 152 -8.72 0.98 -19.17
CA VAL A 152 -9.63 0.31 -18.22
C VAL A 152 -10.26 -0.95 -18.83
N ASP A 153 -10.69 -0.91 -20.10
CA ASP A 153 -11.25 -2.10 -20.77
C ASP A 153 -10.20 -3.23 -20.89
N ARG A 154 -8.92 -2.90 -21.13
CA ARG A 154 -7.83 -3.89 -21.12
C ARG A 154 -7.59 -4.44 -19.72
N ASP A 155 -7.54 -3.58 -18.71
CA ASP A 155 -7.26 -3.98 -17.33
C ASP A 155 -8.36 -4.89 -16.81
N LEU A 156 -9.64 -4.54 -16.98
CA LEU A 156 -10.78 -5.39 -16.59
C LEU A 156 -10.74 -6.76 -17.28
N ALA A 157 -10.39 -6.81 -18.57
CA ALA A 157 -10.25 -8.09 -19.28
C ALA A 157 -9.08 -8.93 -18.75
N ASN A 158 -7.96 -8.29 -18.40
CA ASN A 158 -6.79 -8.96 -17.84
C ASN A 158 -7.06 -9.48 -16.42
N ILE A 159 -7.70 -8.67 -15.58
CA ILE A 159 -8.09 -9.04 -14.21
C ILE A 159 -9.02 -10.25 -14.24
N GLN A 160 -10.04 -10.24 -15.10
CA GLN A 160 -10.97 -11.36 -15.21
C GLN A 160 -10.26 -12.64 -15.67
N ARG A 161 -9.33 -12.53 -16.62
CA ARG A 161 -8.54 -13.67 -17.10
C ARG A 161 -7.61 -14.20 -16.00
N GLU A 162 -6.84 -13.33 -15.36
CA GLU A 162 -5.91 -13.69 -14.28
C GLU A 162 -6.66 -14.37 -13.12
N TYR A 163 -7.81 -13.83 -12.73
CA TYR A 163 -8.64 -14.44 -11.71
C TYR A 163 -9.14 -15.83 -12.12
N THR A 164 -9.67 -15.98 -13.33
CA THR A 164 -10.30 -17.22 -13.80
C THR A 164 -9.28 -18.33 -14.07
N ASP A 165 -8.15 -17.98 -14.66
CA ASP A 165 -7.19 -18.94 -15.19
C ASP A 165 -6.06 -19.28 -14.20
N VAL A 166 -5.78 -18.38 -13.25
CA VAL A 166 -4.67 -18.53 -12.28
C VAL A 166 -5.16 -18.55 -10.84
N VAL A 167 -5.81 -17.46 -10.39
CA VAL A 167 -6.14 -17.25 -8.97
C VAL A 167 -7.19 -18.25 -8.49
N LEU A 168 -8.30 -18.41 -9.21
CA LEU A 168 -9.39 -19.30 -8.82
C LEU A 168 -8.99 -20.79 -8.80
N PRO A 169 -8.26 -21.32 -9.80
CA PRO A 169 -7.72 -22.67 -9.74
C PRO A 169 -6.72 -22.86 -8.58
N PHE A 170 -5.90 -21.86 -8.28
CA PHE A 170 -4.99 -21.90 -7.14
C PHE A 170 -5.75 -21.96 -5.80
N MET A 171 -6.68 -21.03 -5.57
CA MET A 171 -7.51 -21.00 -4.35
C MET A 171 -8.32 -22.29 -4.17
N SER A 172 -8.83 -22.87 -5.26
CA SER A 172 -9.61 -24.12 -5.23
C SER A 172 -8.78 -25.33 -4.77
N ARG A 173 -7.46 -25.30 -4.95
CA ARG A 173 -6.53 -26.34 -4.46
C ARG A 173 -6.16 -26.15 -2.99
N HIS A 174 -6.36 -24.94 -2.43
CA HIS A 174 -6.00 -24.57 -1.06
C HIS A 174 -7.21 -23.96 -0.31
N PRO A 175 -8.33 -24.71 -0.17
CA PRO A 175 -9.58 -24.19 0.38
C PRO A 175 -9.54 -23.86 1.88
N ASP A 176 -8.52 -24.33 2.59
CA ASP A 176 -8.22 -24.02 3.99
C ASP A 176 -7.72 -22.58 4.17
N LEU A 177 -7.13 -22.00 3.12
CA LEU A 177 -6.60 -20.64 3.11
C LEU A 177 -7.53 -19.68 2.37
N TRP A 178 -8.11 -20.13 1.24
CA TRP A 178 -8.99 -19.29 0.43
C TRP A 178 -10.33 -19.97 0.09
N SER A 179 -11.43 -19.33 0.48
CA SER A 179 -12.78 -19.72 0.05
C SER A 179 -13.25 -18.91 -1.18
N PRO A 180 -13.69 -19.55 -2.29
CA PRO A 180 -14.28 -18.85 -3.43
C PRO A 180 -15.54 -18.03 -3.11
N GLY A 181 -16.24 -18.34 -2.00
CA GLY A 181 -17.40 -17.56 -1.56
C GLY A 181 -17.02 -16.20 -0.96
N THR A 182 -15.80 -16.08 -0.42
CA THR A 182 -15.28 -14.84 0.16
C THR A 182 -14.33 -14.13 -0.80
N HIS A 183 -13.45 -14.88 -1.46
CA HIS A 183 -12.41 -14.39 -2.36
C HIS A 183 -12.94 -14.35 -3.80
N THR A 184 -13.92 -13.49 -4.04
CA THR A 184 -14.62 -13.36 -5.32
C THR A 184 -13.83 -12.51 -6.32
N LEU A 185 -14.21 -12.57 -7.60
CA LEU A 185 -13.68 -11.68 -8.64
C LEU A 185 -13.85 -10.20 -8.27
N ASP A 186 -14.96 -9.84 -7.61
CA ASP A 186 -15.23 -8.47 -7.18
C ASP A 186 -14.24 -7.98 -6.11
N LEU A 187 -13.92 -8.82 -5.12
CA LEU A 187 -12.91 -8.50 -4.11
C LEU A 187 -11.51 -8.44 -4.74
N TYR A 188 -11.21 -9.38 -5.63
CA TYR A 188 -9.94 -9.40 -6.34
C TYR A 188 -9.75 -8.13 -7.20
N THR A 189 -10.78 -7.70 -7.94
CA THR A 189 -10.75 -6.46 -8.72
C THR A 189 -10.52 -5.23 -7.83
N GLN A 190 -11.15 -5.20 -6.65
CA GLN A 190 -10.93 -4.17 -5.64
C GLN A 190 -9.48 -4.13 -5.14
N LEU A 191 -8.89 -5.29 -4.87
CA LEU A 191 -7.48 -5.37 -4.44
C LEU A 191 -6.52 -5.01 -5.57
N VAL A 192 -6.84 -5.28 -6.84
CA VAL A 192 -6.05 -4.79 -7.98
C VAL A 192 -6.05 -3.26 -8.01
N ALA A 193 -7.21 -2.62 -7.85
CA ALA A 193 -7.28 -1.16 -7.76
C ALA A 193 -6.50 -0.61 -6.55
N PHE A 194 -6.56 -1.31 -5.42
CA PHE A 194 -5.77 -0.95 -4.24
C PHE A 194 -4.26 -1.03 -4.50
N VAL A 195 -3.78 -2.11 -5.13
CA VAL A 195 -2.37 -2.25 -5.52
C VAL A 195 -1.96 -1.14 -6.50
N MET A 196 -2.78 -0.84 -7.51
CA MET A 196 -2.48 0.22 -8.48
C MET A 196 -2.27 1.60 -7.84
N ALA A 197 -2.97 1.90 -6.76
CA ALA A 197 -2.92 3.22 -6.12
C ALA A 197 -2.01 3.33 -4.89
N TYR A 198 -1.79 2.23 -4.16
CA TYR A 198 -1.12 2.26 -2.85
C TYR A 198 0.14 1.40 -2.77
N SER A 199 0.42 0.56 -3.77
CA SER A 199 1.64 -0.25 -3.75
C SER A 199 2.86 0.56 -4.17
N PHE A 200 4.01 0.14 -3.67
CA PHE A 200 5.32 0.66 -4.04
C PHE A 200 6.11 -0.43 -4.74
N GLN A 201 6.97 -0.01 -5.65
CA GLN A 201 7.91 -0.88 -6.34
C GLN A 201 9.31 -0.37 -6.05
N GLU A 202 10.14 -1.22 -5.45
CA GLU A 202 11.54 -0.87 -5.18
C GLU A 202 12.31 -0.81 -6.50
N PRO A 203 13.06 0.27 -6.78
CA PRO A 203 13.94 0.33 -7.94
C PRO A 203 14.94 -0.84 -7.94
N GLN A 204 15.36 -1.30 -9.11
CA GLN A 204 16.48 -2.24 -9.21
C GLN A 204 17.79 -1.49 -8.93
N ASP A 205 18.71 -2.12 -8.20
CA ASP A 205 20.04 -1.57 -7.99
C ASP A 205 20.84 -1.69 -9.31
N GLU A 206 21.19 -0.54 -9.91
CA GLU A 206 21.98 -0.47 -11.16
C GLU A 206 23.42 -1.01 -10.98
N GLU A 207 23.88 -1.24 -9.74
CA GLU A 207 25.24 -1.70 -9.42
C GLU A 207 25.39 -3.25 -9.45
N ASP A 208 24.29 -4.00 -9.53
CA ASP A 208 24.29 -5.49 -9.62
C ASP A 208 24.37 -6.00 -11.07
N ASP A 209 24.75 -5.14 -12.03
CA ASP A 209 24.90 -5.46 -13.46
C ASP A 209 26.34 -5.88 -13.84
N ASP A 210 27.26 -5.97 -12.88
CA ASP A 210 28.66 -6.37 -13.12
C ASP A 210 28.91 -7.89 -13.14
N GLU A 211 27.92 -8.74 -12.86
CA GLU A 211 28.05 -10.20 -12.92
C GLU A 211 27.05 -10.82 -13.91
N GLU A 212 27.53 -11.01 -15.14
CA GLU A 212 26.93 -11.79 -16.24
C GLU A 212 25.77 -11.11 -16.99
N GLU A 213 26.10 -10.07 -17.77
CA GLU A 213 25.33 -9.68 -18.96
C GLU A 213 25.27 -10.87 -19.95
N GLU A 214 24.30 -11.77 -19.81
CA GLU A 214 23.76 -12.45 -20.98
C GLU A 214 23.03 -11.40 -21.81
N GLU A 215 23.62 -11.06 -22.96
CA GLU A 215 23.18 -10.02 -23.89
C GLU A 215 21.64 -9.98 -24.09
N GLY A 216 20.97 -9.01 -23.46
CA GLY A 216 19.71 -8.44 -23.95
C GLY A 216 18.40 -8.76 -23.21
N GLU A 217 18.40 -9.41 -22.04
CA GLU A 217 17.18 -9.56 -21.22
C GLU A 217 17.18 -8.56 -20.05
N GLU A 218 16.35 -7.51 -20.14
CA GLU A 218 16.07 -6.62 -19.00
C GLU A 218 15.56 -7.47 -17.82
N LYS A 219 16.22 -7.41 -16.65
CA LYS A 219 15.78 -8.11 -15.44
C LYS A 219 14.32 -7.73 -15.15
N PRO A 220 13.44 -8.70 -14.86
CA PRO A 220 12.03 -8.40 -14.58
C PRO A 220 11.94 -7.47 -13.37
N PRO A 221 11.07 -6.44 -13.43
CA PRO A 221 11.03 -5.41 -12.40
C PRO A 221 10.61 -6.01 -11.06
N ASN A 222 11.06 -5.43 -9.96
CA ASN A 222 10.76 -5.93 -8.61
C ASN A 222 9.25 -6.03 -8.40
N PRO A 223 8.73 -7.05 -7.70
CA PRO A 223 7.30 -7.15 -7.43
C PRO A 223 6.84 -5.99 -6.53
N PRO A 224 5.59 -5.51 -6.69
CA PRO A 224 5.04 -4.48 -5.81
C PRO A 224 4.87 -4.98 -4.37
N MET A 225 4.81 -4.04 -3.45
CA MET A 225 4.57 -4.28 -2.01
C MET A 225 3.73 -3.15 -1.42
N MET A 226 2.97 -3.46 -0.37
CA MET A 226 2.30 -2.41 0.41
C MET A 226 3.23 -1.93 1.51
N VAL A 227 3.30 -0.60 1.69
CA VAL A 227 4.22 0.06 2.62
C VAL A 227 3.40 0.85 3.63
N PRO A 228 2.99 0.22 4.76
CA PRO A 228 2.19 0.88 5.78
C PRO A 228 2.80 2.21 6.22
N MET A 229 1.97 3.23 6.41
CA MET A 229 2.34 4.64 6.69
C MET A 229 2.78 5.42 5.46
N ALA A 230 3.63 4.87 4.59
CA ALA A 230 4.09 5.59 3.40
C ALA A 230 2.96 5.81 2.39
N ASP A 231 2.09 4.83 2.26
CA ASP A 231 0.90 4.86 1.41
C ASP A 231 -0.23 5.77 1.92
N MET A 232 -0.04 6.42 3.07
CA MET A 232 -0.96 7.42 3.63
C MET A 232 -0.58 8.85 3.23
N LEU A 233 0.56 9.07 2.59
CA LEU A 233 0.93 10.38 2.10
C LEU A 233 0.24 10.64 0.77
N ASN A 234 -0.46 11.76 0.70
CA ASN A 234 -1.08 12.20 -0.54
C ASN A 234 -0.04 12.73 -1.51
N HIS A 235 -0.33 12.62 -2.81
CA HIS A 235 0.56 13.11 -3.86
C HIS A 235 0.19 14.53 -4.31
N VAL A 236 1.21 15.37 -4.46
CA VAL A 236 1.16 16.64 -5.20
C VAL A 236 2.40 16.74 -6.08
N SER A 237 2.29 17.33 -7.26
CA SER A 237 3.43 17.41 -8.20
C SER A 237 4.64 18.14 -7.62
N ASN A 238 4.42 19.09 -6.71
CA ASN A 238 5.47 19.78 -5.96
C ASN A 238 5.57 19.18 -4.55
N HIS A 239 5.89 17.89 -4.47
CA HIS A 239 5.99 17.14 -3.21
C HIS A 239 7.21 17.57 -2.40
N ASN A 240 7.15 17.38 -1.08
CA ASN A 240 8.17 17.79 -0.12
C ASN A 240 8.74 16.61 0.70
N ALA A 241 8.36 15.38 0.37
CA ALA A 241 8.92 14.17 0.95
C ALA A 241 9.06 13.09 -0.13
N ASN A 242 9.99 12.15 0.07
CA ASN A 242 10.24 11.00 -0.80
C ASN A 242 10.58 9.76 0.03
N LEU A 243 10.31 8.59 -0.54
CA LEU A 243 10.64 7.31 0.06
C LEU A 243 12.01 6.85 -0.40
N GLU A 244 12.82 6.35 0.53
CA GLU A 244 14.14 5.80 0.31
C GLU A 244 14.22 4.38 0.89
N PHE A 245 14.73 3.47 0.07
CA PHE A 245 14.92 2.07 0.45
C PHE A 245 16.35 1.86 0.94
N THR A 246 16.51 1.08 2.02
CA THR A 246 17.83 0.63 2.49
C THR A 246 17.79 -0.87 2.74
N GLN A 247 18.95 -1.53 2.79
CA GLN A 247 19.05 -2.98 2.97
C GLN A 247 18.32 -3.52 4.21
N VAL A 248 18.24 -2.72 5.29
CA VAL A 248 17.65 -3.16 6.57
C VAL A 248 16.28 -2.54 6.85
N ARG A 249 16.02 -1.34 6.33
CA ARG A 249 14.82 -0.53 6.65
C ARG A 249 14.34 0.27 5.44
N THR A 250 13.08 0.68 5.44
CA THR A 250 12.55 1.67 4.48
C THR A 250 12.37 2.99 5.23
N HIS A 251 12.91 4.08 4.71
CA HIS A 251 12.85 5.41 5.34
C HIS A 251 12.07 6.36 4.45
N LEU A 252 11.27 7.25 5.03
CA LEU A 252 10.75 8.42 4.30
C LEU A 252 11.50 9.66 4.78
N LEU A 253 12.18 10.33 3.84
CA LEU A 253 12.91 11.56 4.08
C LEU A 253 12.13 12.76 3.56
N ARG A 254 12.32 13.91 4.22
CA ARG A 254 11.93 15.20 3.66
C ARG A 254 12.92 15.60 2.56
N GLN A 255 12.39 16.05 1.43
CA GLN A 255 13.17 16.52 0.29
C GLN A 255 13.23 18.05 0.22
N LEU A 256 14.30 18.58 -0.38
CA LEU A 256 14.50 20.01 -0.65
C LEU A 256 13.32 20.59 -1.44
N CYS A 257 12.44 21.32 -0.76
CA CYS A 257 11.57 22.30 -1.38
C CYS A 257 12.05 23.69 -0.97
N THR A 258 12.59 24.45 -1.93
CA THR A 258 12.89 25.86 -1.74
C THR A 258 11.60 26.63 -1.46
N PHE A 259 11.41 26.96 -0.19
CA PHE A 259 10.46 27.92 0.42
C PHE A 259 9.02 27.43 0.75
N GLU A 260 8.65 27.77 2.00
CA GLU A 260 7.33 27.79 2.68
C GLU A 260 6.67 26.46 3.13
N ASN A 261 7.03 26.03 4.34
CA ASN A 261 6.18 25.69 5.51
C ASN A 261 4.81 25.00 5.39
N HIS A 262 4.55 24.15 4.39
CA HIS A 262 3.43 23.19 4.49
C HIS A 262 3.81 21.80 3.97
N LEU A 263 3.82 20.82 4.88
CA LEU A 263 3.68 19.38 4.58
C LEU A 263 2.17 19.07 4.53
N LEU A 264 1.73 18.45 3.44
CA LEU A 264 0.32 18.13 3.15
C LEU A 264 0.12 16.61 3.13
#